data_AF-A0A1F9LIJ2-F1
#
_entry.id   AF-A0A1F9LIJ2-F1
#
_cell.length_a   1.000
_cell.length_b   1.000
_cell.length_c   1.000
_cell.angle_alpha   90.00
_cell.angle_beta   90.00
_cell.angle_gamma   90.00
#
_symmetry.space_group_name_H-M   'P 1'
#
loop_
_entity.id
_entity.type
_entity.pdbx_description
1 polymer ?
#
loop_
_entity_poly.entity_id
_entity_poly.type
_entity_poly.pdbx_seq_one_letter_code
_entity_poly.pdbx_strand_id
1 'polypeptide(L)' 'MRRTAMDKFSSETIMELKRVAWPNRKETSGSTVVVLVVVVFFGLYLGLWDFIWSKLLQLVL' A
#
# COMPACT_ATOMS: atom_id res chain seq x y z
N MET A 1 -11.57 31.12 31.39
CA MET A 1 -11.10 29.77 31.78
C MET A 1 -11.71 28.69 30.86
N ARG A 2 -11.29 28.58 29.59
CA ARG A 2 -11.82 27.57 28.63
C ARG A 2 -10.78 26.97 27.66
N ARG A 3 -9.52 27.44 27.65
CA ARG A 3 -8.51 27.03 26.65
C ARG A 3 -7.73 25.76 27.00
N THR A 4 -7.53 25.44 28.27
CA THR A 4 -6.62 24.35 28.70
C THR A 4 -7.21 22.94 28.56
N ALA A 5 -8.51 22.79 28.34
CA ALA A 5 -9.15 21.48 28.18
C ALA A 5 -8.84 20.87 26.81
N MET A 6 -8.94 21.66 25.73
CA MET A 6 -8.75 21.18 24.35
C MET A 6 -7.30 20.78 24.06
N ASP A 7 -6.33 21.50 24.64
CA ASP A 7 -4.92 21.17 24.52
C ASP A 7 -4.58 19.83 25.21
N LYS A 8 -5.23 19.54 26.35
CA LYS A 8 -5.08 18.27 27.07
C LYS A 8 -5.67 17.08 26.30
N PHE A 9 -6.90 17.20 25.80
CA PHE A 9 -7.55 16.12 25.04
C PHE A 9 -6.78 15.76 23.75
N SER A 10 -6.26 16.77 23.05
CA SER A 10 -5.48 16.56 21.83
C SER A 10 -4.14 15.88 22.13
N SER A 11 -3.47 16.27 23.23
CA SER A 11 -2.21 15.68 23.69
C SER A 11 -2.38 14.23 24.16
N GLU A 12 -3.45 13.93 24.90
CA GLU A 12 -3.79 12.57 25.33
C GLU A 12 -4.08 11.65 24.15
N THR A 13 -4.88 12.11 23.18
CA THR A 13 -5.19 11.34 21.96
C THR A 13 -3.92 11.04 21.16
N ILE A 14 -3.00 12.01 21.02
CA ILE A 14 -1.70 11.81 20.35
C ILE A 14 -0.83 10.80 21.13
N MET A 15 -0.84 10.82 22.46
CA MET A 15 -0.12 9.84 23.29
C MET A 15 -0.69 8.43 23.13
N GLU A 16 -2.01 8.28 23.05
CA GLU A 16 -2.70 7.00 22.86
C GLU A 16 -2.48 6.44 21.46
N LEU A 17 -2.50 7.30 20.43
CA LEU A 17 -2.10 6.97 19.06
C LEU A 17 -0.63 6.58 18.92
N LYS A 18 0.24 7.04 19.83
CA LYS A 18 1.65 6.62 19.91
C LYS A 18 1.81 5.27 20.61
N ARG A 19 0.82 4.86 21.41
CA ARG A 19 0.69 3.53 22.05
C ARG A 19 0.06 2.49 21.11
N VAL A 20 -0.78 2.92 20.16
CA VAL A 20 -1.13 2.11 19.00
C VAL A 20 0.17 1.78 18.29
N ALA A 21 0.54 0.51 18.31
CA ALA A 21 1.78 -0.03 17.80
C ALA A 21 1.97 0.39 16.34
N TRP A 22 2.60 1.54 16.11
CA TRP A 22 3.05 1.91 14.79
C TRP A 22 4.15 0.92 14.43
N PRO A 23 3.89 0.03 13.46
CA PRO A 23 4.80 -1.04 13.13
C PRO A 23 6.15 -0.44 12.75
N ASN A 24 7.20 -1.05 13.28
CA ASN A 24 8.57 -0.62 13.06
C ASN A 24 8.83 -0.52 11.55
N ARG A 25 9.35 0.62 11.07
CA ARG A 25 9.50 0.97 9.63
C ARG A 25 10.15 -0.15 8.80
N LYS A 26 10.96 -1.00 9.43
CA LYS A 26 11.62 -2.16 8.84
C LYS A 26 10.64 -3.24 8.31
N GLU A 27 9.53 -3.51 9.00
CA GLU A 27 8.54 -4.50 8.53
C GLU A 27 7.67 -3.94 7.41
N THR A 28 7.28 -2.66 7.49
CA THR A 28 6.50 -1.99 6.45
C THR A 28 7.25 -1.94 5.11
N SER A 29 8.58 -1.74 5.16
CA SER A 29 9.42 -1.78 3.95
C SER A 29 9.48 -3.18 3.32
N GLY A 30 9.52 -4.24 4.14
CA GLY A 30 9.53 -5.63 3.64
C GLY A 30 8.26 -5.96 2.86
N SER A 31 7.09 -5.61 3.41
CA SER A 31 5.80 -5.84 2.76
C SER A 31 5.67 -5.07 1.43
N THR A 32 6.15 -3.82 1.37
CA THR A 32 6.11 -3.02 0.13
C THR A 32 7.00 -3.62 -0.97
N VAL A 33 8.16 -4.17 -0.61
CA VAL A 33 9.05 -4.84 -1.58
C VAL A 33 8.39 -6.08 -2.16
N VAL A 34 7.74 -6.90 -1.33
CA VAL A 34 7.00 -8.08 -1.81
C VAL A 34 5.89 -7.67 -2.76
N VAL A 35 5.09 -6.65 -2.41
CA VAL A 35 4.01 -6.15 -3.28
C VAL A 35 4.58 -5.64 -4.62
N LEU A 36 5.69 -4.90 -4.62
CA LEU A 36 6.35 -4.45 -5.84
C LEU A 36 6.74 -5.60 -6.76
N VAL A 37 7.37 -6.65 -6.21
CA VAL A 37 7.76 -7.83 -6.99
C VAL A 37 6.53 -8.52 -7.59
N VAL A 38 5.47 -8.70 -6.80
CA VAL A 38 4.23 -9.34 -7.24
C VAL A 38 3.55 -8.53 -8.35
N VAL A 39 3.47 -7.20 -8.21
CA VAL A 39 2.87 -6.32 -9.22
C VAL A 39 3.64 -6.36 -10.54
N VAL A 40 4.98 -6.34 -10.48
CA VAL A 40 5.81 -6.46 -11.69
C VAL A 40 5.61 -7.83 -12.36
N PHE A 41 5.56 -8.91 -11.57
CA PHE A 41 5.34 -10.25 -12.08
C PHE A 41 3.98 -10.39 -12.78
N PHE A 42 2.90 -9.96 -12.14
CA PHE A 42 1.56 -10.01 -12.74
C PHE A 42 1.42 -9.06 -13.93
N GLY A 43 2.05 -7.87 -13.89
CA GLY A 43 2.07 -6.95 -15.02
C GLY A 43 2.72 -7.54 -16.26
N LEU A 44 3.87 -8.22 -16.10
CA LEU A 44 4.52 -8.95 -17.20
C LEU A 44 3.68 -10.12 -17.70
N TYR A 45 3.08 -10.89 -16.78
CA TYR A 45 2.23 -12.03 -17.14
C TYR A 45 1.01 -11.59 -17.97
N LEU A 46 0.26 -10.60 -17.49
CA LEU A 46 -0.91 -10.08 -18.20
C LEU A 46 -0.52 -9.44 -19.54
N GLY A 47 0.53 -8.60 -19.55
CA GLY A 47 0.98 -7.96 -20.79
C GLY A 47 1.44 -8.97 -21.85
N LEU A 48 2.05 -10.09 -21.45
CA LEU A 48 2.42 -11.16 -22.38
C LEU A 48 1.17 -11.84 -22.96
N TRP A 49 0.17 -12.12 -22.11
CA TRP A 49 -1.10 -12.65 -22.55
C TRP A 49 -1.83 -11.70 -23.50
N ASP A 50 -1.90 -10.41 -23.20
CA ASP A 50 -2.51 -9.40 -24.07
C ASP A 50 -1.85 -9.38 -25.46
N PHE A 51 -0.51 -9.53 -25.53
CA PHE A 51 0.20 -9.61 -26.80
C PHE A 51 -0.12 -10.91 -27.57
N ILE A 52 -0.20 -12.05 -26.89
CA ILE A 52 -0.56 -13.33 -27.50
C ILE A 52 -2.01 -13.27 -28.03
N TRP A 53 -2.95 -12.80 -27.21
CA TRP A 53 -4.36 -12.70 -27.59
C TRP A 53 -4.56 -11.70 -28.73
N SER A 54 -3.92 -10.53 -28.70
CA SER A 54 -4.04 -9.56 -29.80
C SER A 54 -3.52 -10.12 -31.12
N LYS A 55 -2.40 -10.85 -31.12
CA LYS A 55 -1.87 -11.52 -32.32
C LYS A 55 -2.79 -12.63 -32.82
N LEU A 56 -3.37 -13.41 -31.92
CA LEU A 56 -4.27 -14.51 -32.26
C LEU A 56 -5.59 -14.00 -32.83
N LEU A 57 -6.16 -12.95 -32.24
CA LEU A 57 -7.35 -12.26 -32.76
C LEU A 57 -7.10 -11.62 -34.12
N GLN A 58 -5.91 -11.04 -34.34
CA GLN A 58 -5.51 -10.44 -35.62
C GLN A 58 -5.25 -11.49 -36.72
N LEU A 59 -4.99 -12.76 -36.35
CA LEU A 59 -4.88 -13.87 -37.30
C LEU A 59 -6.26 -14.45 -37.67
N VAL A 60 -7.23 -14.35 -36.75
CA VAL A 60 -8.58 -14.91 -36.91
C VAL A 60 -9.52 -13.97 -37.67
N LEU A 61 -9.36 -12.65 -37.52
CA LEU A 61 -10.13 -11.62 -38.22
C LEU A 61 -9.48 -11.23 -39.55
#